data_AF-A0A7J9VQW4-F1
#
_entry.id   AF-A0A7J9VQW4-F1
#
_cell.length_a   1.000
_cell.length_b   1.000
_cell.length_c   1.000
_cell.angle_alpha   90.00
_cell.angle_beta   90.00
_cell.angle_gamma   90.00
#
_symmetry.space_group_name_H-M   'P 1'
#
loop_
_entity.id
_entity.type
_entity.pdbx_description
1 polymer ?
#
loop_
_entity_poly.entity_id
_entity_poly.type
_entity_poly.pdbx_seq_one_letter_code
_entity_poly.pdbx_strand_id
1 'polypeptide(L)'
;MRYWRPARHGITPGDPSAKDHMPPILTGFTFHEGRHTHSTWLVESGIPEVARKARLGHKVPGIARVYEHVTPEMEQAISDALEARWRSFCNR
;
A
#
# COMPACT_ATOMS: atom_id res chain seq x y z
N MET A 1 2.95 -3.93 13.28
CA MET A 1 1.55 -3.51 13.09
C MET A 1 0.59 -4.60 13.57
N ARG A 2 0.08 -4.50 14.82
CA ARG A 2 -0.96 -5.42 15.34
C ARG A 2 -2.38 -4.87 15.15
N TYR A 3 -2.52 -3.55 15.02
CA TYR A 3 -3.81 -2.86 14.91
C TYR A 3 -4.68 -3.36 13.73
N TRP A 4 -4.07 -3.58 12.56
CA TRP A 4 -4.78 -4.06 11.37
C TRP A 4 -4.94 -5.58 11.27
N ARG A 5 -4.58 -6.34 12.33
CA ARG A 5 -4.73 -7.81 12.32
C ARG A 5 -6.17 -8.29 12.08
N PRO A 6 -7.21 -7.66 12.66
CA PRO A 6 -8.59 -8.06 12.41
C PRO A 6 -8.99 -7.96 10.93
N ALA A 7 -8.55 -6.92 10.21
CA ALA A 7 -8.87 -6.77 8.79
C ALA A 7 -8.29 -7.90 7.91
N ARG A 8 -7.07 -8.38 8.23
CA ARG A 8 -6.39 -9.43 7.45
C ARG A 8 -6.83 -10.85 7.81
N HIS A 9 -7.16 -11.11 9.06
CA HIS A 9 -7.39 -12.46 9.57
C HIS A 9 -8.82 -12.70 10.03
N GLY A 10 -9.61 -11.64 10.14
CA GLY A 10 -10.85 -11.68 10.89
C GLY A 10 -10.64 -11.76 12.39
N ILE A 11 -11.76 -11.78 13.11
CA ILE A 11 -11.87 -12.13 14.52
C ILE A 11 -12.72 -13.39 14.57
N THR A 12 -12.24 -14.42 15.27
CA THR A 12 -12.93 -15.71 15.40
C THR A 12 -13.44 -16.29 14.06
N PRO A 13 -12.60 -16.37 13.01
CA PRO A 13 -13.08 -16.70 11.65
C PRO A 13 -13.63 -18.13 11.50
N GLY A 14 -13.29 -19.04 12.42
CA GLY A 14 -13.75 -20.44 12.41
C GLY A 14 -15.07 -20.70 13.15
N ASP A 15 -15.62 -19.70 13.84
CA ASP A 15 -16.91 -19.81 14.53
C ASP A 15 -17.79 -18.60 14.18
N PRO A 16 -18.63 -18.72 13.15
CA PRO A 16 -19.56 -17.66 12.74
C PRO A 16 -20.60 -17.28 13.81
N SER A 17 -20.76 -18.08 14.85
CA SER A 17 -21.74 -17.83 15.94
C SER A 17 -21.16 -16.99 17.08
N ALA A 18 -19.85 -16.76 17.09
CA ALA A 18 -19.18 -15.97 18.10
C ALA A 18 -19.65 -14.51 18.07
N LYS A 19 -19.81 -13.89 19.26
CA LYS A 19 -20.31 -12.52 19.41
C LYS A 19 -19.43 -11.46 18.74
N ASP A 20 -18.14 -11.75 18.58
CA ASP A 20 -17.14 -10.86 17.98
C ASP A 20 -16.71 -11.34 16.58
N HIS A 21 -17.43 -12.29 15.98
CA HIS A 21 -17.08 -12.83 14.67
C HIS A 21 -17.01 -11.72 13.62
N MET A 22 -15.85 -11.63 12.97
CA MET A 22 -15.64 -10.76 11.83
C MET A 22 -14.82 -11.53 10.79
N PRO A 23 -15.33 -11.77 9.57
CA PRO A 23 -14.55 -12.43 8.54
C PRO A 23 -13.40 -11.53 8.05
N PRO A 24 -12.29 -12.10 7.56
CA PRO A 24 -11.24 -11.33 6.90
C PRO A 24 -11.78 -10.65 5.65
N ILE A 25 -11.36 -9.41 5.38
CA ILE A 25 -11.78 -8.65 4.20
C ILE A 25 -11.20 -9.26 2.92
N LEU A 26 -9.96 -9.77 2.99
CA LEU A 26 -9.25 -10.34 1.84
C LEU A 26 -8.45 -11.57 2.29
N THR A 27 -9.08 -12.74 2.21
CA THR A 27 -8.51 -14.02 2.64
C THR A 27 -7.24 -14.33 1.85
N GLY A 28 -6.16 -14.66 2.56
CA GLY A 28 -4.88 -15.03 1.96
C GLY A 28 -3.98 -13.84 1.58
N PHE A 29 -4.46 -12.61 1.63
CA PHE A 29 -3.66 -11.43 1.34
C PHE A 29 -2.99 -10.87 2.59
N THR A 30 -1.68 -10.65 2.49
CA THR A 30 -0.87 -10.06 3.55
C THR A 30 -0.51 -8.61 3.24
N PHE A 31 -0.29 -7.81 4.28
CA PHE A 31 0.25 -6.45 4.10
C PHE A 31 1.63 -6.43 3.41
N HIS A 32 2.39 -7.53 3.48
CA HIS A 32 3.66 -7.64 2.78
C HIS A 32 3.45 -7.73 1.26
N GLU A 33 2.52 -8.57 0.83
CA GLU A 33 2.13 -8.66 -0.58
C GLU A 33 1.53 -7.33 -1.06
N GLY A 34 0.68 -6.69 -0.25
CA GLY A 34 0.17 -5.35 -0.57
C GLY A 34 1.27 -4.32 -0.76
N ARG A 35 2.37 -4.42 -0.01
CA ARG A 35 3.52 -3.53 -0.16
C ARG A 35 4.31 -3.80 -1.46
N HIS A 36 4.44 -5.06 -1.89
CA HIS A 36 5.04 -5.41 -3.18
C HIS A 36 4.18 -4.97 -4.35
N THR A 37 2.88 -5.21 -4.27
CA THR A 37 1.90 -4.74 -5.26
C THR A 37 1.94 -3.22 -5.37
N HIS A 38 1.95 -2.50 -4.25
CA HIS A 38 2.08 -1.04 -4.24
C HIS A 38 3.38 -0.58 -4.91
N SER A 39 4.52 -1.23 -4.61
CA SER A 39 5.80 -0.91 -5.25
C SER A 39 5.73 -1.08 -6.78
N THR A 40 5.15 -2.19 -7.24
CA THR A 40 4.98 -2.49 -8.68
C THR A 40 4.13 -1.43 -9.36
N TRP A 41 3.01 -1.07 -8.73
CA TRP A 41 2.10 -0.04 -9.24
C TRP A 41 2.76 1.31 -9.41
N LEU A 42 3.56 1.74 -8.44
CA LEU A 42 4.27 3.01 -8.54
C LEU A 42 5.35 2.99 -9.63
N VAL A 43 5.98 1.84 -9.89
CA VAL A 43 6.94 1.68 -11.00
C VAL A 43 6.22 1.80 -12.35
N GLU A 44 5.10 1.11 -12.52
CA GLU A 44 4.30 1.16 -13.75
C GLU A 44 3.73 2.56 -14.02
N SER A 45 3.46 3.32 -12.97
CA SER A 45 3.00 4.72 -13.06
C SER A 45 4.15 5.73 -13.27
N GLY A 46 5.39 5.27 -13.45
CA GLY A 46 6.54 6.15 -13.72
C GLY A 46 6.98 7.01 -12.53
N ILE A 47 6.55 6.70 -11.31
CA ILE A 47 6.90 7.48 -10.12
C ILE A 47 8.41 7.36 -9.85
N PRO A 48 9.15 8.46 -9.60
CA PRO A 48 10.58 8.43 -9.34
C PRO A 48 10.97 7.54 -8.15
N GLU A 49 12.15 6.91 -8.22
CA GLU A 49 12.59 5.94 -7.21
C GLU A 49 12.68 6.52 -5.79
N VAL A 50 13.16 7.76 -5.66
CA VAL A 50 13.18 8.49 -4.39
C VAL A 50 11.79 8.57 -3.75
N ALA A 51 10.77 8.92 -4.52
CA ALA A 51 9.41 9.06 -4.05
C ALA A 51 8.81 7.69 -3.68
N ARG A 52 9.07 6.65 -4.49
CA ARG A 52 8.64 5.28 -4.18
C ARG A 52 9.26 4.78 -2.88
N LYS A 53 10.59 4.94 -2.72
CA LYS A 53 11.30 4.50 -1.52
C LYS A 53 10.81 5.24 -0.28
N ALA A 54 10.69 6.55 -0.35
CA ALA A 54 10.14 7.36 0.74
C ALA A 54 8.71 6.95 1.11
N ARG A 55 7.83 6.79 0.11
CA ARG A 55 6.44 6.35 0.30
C ARG A 55 6.34 4.99 1.01
N LEU A 56 7.23 4.08 0.65
CA LEU A 56 7.31 2.76 1.26
C LEU A 56 7.98 2.78 2.64
N GLY A 57 8.59 3.89 3.07
CA GLY A 57 9.35 3.98 4.33
C GLY A 57 10.75 3.35 4.25
N HIS A 58 11.27 3.15 3.03
CA HIS A 58 12.66 2.75 2.83
C HIS A 58 13.60 3.95 2.98
N LYS A 59 14.70 3.75 3.70
CA LYS A 59 15.82 4.70 3.67
C LYS A 59 16.50 4.60 2.31
N VAL A 60 16.74 5.73 1.66
CA VAL A 60 17.56 5.78 0.43
C VAL A 60 19.03 5.93 0.85
N PRO A 61 19.90 4.93 0.62
CA PRO A 61 21.32 5.05 0.91
C PRO A 61 22.04 5.88 -0.18
N GLY A 62 23.12 6.59 0.19
CA GLY A 62 24.06 7.22 -0.76
C GLY A 62 23.78 8.68 -1.16
N ILE A 63 24.45 9.13 -2.24
CA ILE A 63 24.43 10.51 -2.78
C ILE A 63 23.03 10.95 -3.24
N ALA A 64 22.14 10.02 -3.57
CA ALA A 64 20.75 10.34 -3.92
C ALA A 64 20.02 11.08 -2.79
N ARG A 65 20.37 10.82 -1.52
CA ARG A 65 19.83 11.56 -0.36
C ARG A 65 20.17 13.05 -0.38
N VAL A 66 21.23 13.44 -1.07
CA VAL A 66 21.75 14.82 -1.13
C VAL A 66 21.12 15.62 -2.28
N TYR A 67 20.55 14.97 -3.30
CA TYR A 67 20.02 15.64 -4.49
C TYR A 67 18.54 15.38 -4.78
N GLU A 68 17.94 14.33 -4.21
CA GLU A 68 16.55 13.97 -4.46
C GLU A 68 15.73 14.11 -3.17
N HIS A 69 15.27 15.32 -2.91
CA HIS A 69 14.21 15.53 -1.93
C HIS A 69 12.88 15.08 -2.53
N VAL A 70 12.08 14.39 -1.73
CA VAL A 70 10.67 14.19 -2.08
C VAL A 70 10.02 15.56 -2.10
N THR A 71 9.44 15.92 -3.24
CA THR A 71 8.71 17.18 -3.39
C THR A 71 7.22 16.94 -3.21
N PRO A 72 6.44 17.97 -2.83
CA PRO A 72 4.98 17.86 -2.79
C PRO A 72 4.37 17.37 -4.11
N GLU A 73 4.94 17.75 -5.25
CA GLU A 73 4.49 17.31 -6.57
C GLU A 73 4.70 15.80 -6.77
N MET A 74 5.76 15.22 -6.24
CA MET A 74 5.97 13.77 -6.27
C MET A 74 4.97 13.03 -5.40
N GLU A 75 4.60 13.59 -4.24
CA GLU A 75 3.56 13.03 -3.37
C GLU A 75 2.17 13.11 -4.03
N GLN A 76 1.89 14.23 -4.71
CA GLN A 76 0.67 14.40 -5.49
C GLN A 76 0.60 13.40 -6.64
N ALA A 77 1.69 13.25 -7.41
CA ALA A 77 1.77 12.29 -8.51
C ALA A 77 1.49 10.84 -8.05
N ILE A 78 1.96 10.46 -6.85
CA ILE A 78 1.64 9.16 -6.25
C ILE A 78 0.12 9.03 -6.02
N SER A 79 -0.49 10.05 -5.42
CA SER A 79 -1.93 10.06 -5.12
C SER A 79 -2.75 9.98 -6.40
N ASP A 80 -2.43 10.79 -7.39
CA ASP A 80 -3.10 10.84 -8.70
C ASP A 80 -3.01 9.48 -9.42
N ALA A 81 -1.82 8.87 -9.43
CA ALA A 81 -1.61 7.57 -10.06
C ALA A 81 -2.44 6.45 -9.42
N LEU A 82 -2.49 6.42 -8.08
CA LEU A 82 -3.27 5.43 -7.33
C LEU A 82 -4.78 5.65 -7.50
N GLU A 83 -5.21 6.91 -7.50
CA GLU A 83 -6.61 7.28 -7.73
C GLU A 83 -7.06 6.91 -9.15
N ALA A 84 -6.25 7.23 -10.17
CA ALA A 84 -6.55 6.87 -11.55
C ALA A 84 -6.71 5.34 -11.71
N ARG A 85 -5.83 4.56 -11.08
CA ARG A 85 -5.93 3.09 -11.06
C ARG A 85 -7.19 2.61 -10.35
N TRP A 86 -7.53 3.19 -9.20
CA TRP A 86 -8.77 2.87 -8.48
C TRP A 86 -10.02 3.16 -9.32
N ARG A 87 -10.10 4.35 -9.91
CA ARG A 87 -11.20 4.74 -10.80
C ARG A 87 -11.33 3.82 -11.99
N SER A 88 -10.21 3.41 -12.60
CA SER A 88 -10.21 2.44 -13.70
C SER A 88 -10.74 1.06 -13.29
N PHE A 89 -10.49 0.65 -12.04
CA PHE A 89 -11.04 -0.60 -11.50
C PHE A 89 -12.54 -0.47 -11.19
N CYS A 90 -12.99 0.64 -10.59
CA CYS A 90 -14.40 0.84 -10.26
C CYS A 90 -15.30 1.08 -11.47
N ASN A 91 -14.76 1.62 -12.56
CA ASN A 91 -15.50 1.85 -13.80
C ASN A 91 -15.53 0.61 -14.72
N ARG A 92 -15.10 -0.55 -14.23
CA ARG A 92 -15.12 -1.84 -14.93
C ARG A 92 -16.21 -2.73 -14.35
#